data_AF-A0A8J3G663-F1
#
_entry.id   AF-A0A8J3G663-F1
#
_cell.length_a   1.000
_cell.length_b   1.000
_cell.length_c   1.000
_cell.angle_alpha   90.00
_cell.angle_beta   90.00
_cell.angle_gamma   90.00
#
_symmetry.space_group_name_H-M   'P 1'
#
loop_
_entity.id
_entity.type
_entity.pdbx_description
1 polymer ?
#
loop_
_entity_poly.entity_id
_entity_poly.type
_entity_poly.pdbx_seq_one_letter_code
_entity_poly.pdbx_strand_id
1 'polypeptide(L)'
;MESNSSSAGDKKITCAEQSKCFQLLESILDGENIPEADKIVKEKLEKCEPCYRHFHLEKAIKELLQTKCCSQITPSDLFENIRKNIQEIK
;
A
#
# COMPACT_ATOMS: atom_id res chain seq x y z
N MET A 1 -12.81 14.75 31.54
CA MET A 1 -11.37 14.59 31.82
C MET A 1 -10.94 13.31 31.13
N GLU A 2 -10.38 13.41 29.92
CA GLU A 2 -9.74 12.26 29.27
C GLU A 2 -8.24 12.39 29.46
N SER A 3 -7.69 11.35 30.07
CA SER A 3 -6.40 11.31 30.72
C SER A 3 -5.25 11.36 29.73
N ASN A 4 -4.29 12.21 30.06
CA ASN A 4 -2.93 12.20 29.52
C ASN A 4 -2.10 11.08 30.18
N SER A 5 -1.42 10.25 29.39
CA SER A 5 -0.23 9.43 29.76
C SER A 5 0.35 8.83 28.47
N SER A 6 1.47 9.34 27.95
CA SER A 6 2.87 8.95 28.25
C SER A 6 3.43 7.83 27.35
N SER A 7 4.52 8.17 26.67
CA SER A 7 5.75 7.39 26.48
C SER A 7 5.81 6.15 25.57
N ALA A 8 6.79 6.22 24.67
CA ALA A 8 7.61 5.17 24.05
C ALA A 8 7.17 3.69 24.19
N GLY A 9 6.96 3.04 23.04
CA GLY A 9 7.32 1.63 22.86
C GLY A 9 6.22 0.57 22.91
N ASP A 10 4.96 0.92 23.19
CA ASP A 10 3.89 -0.08 23.25
C ASP A 10 3.05 -0.09 21.96
N LYS A 11 3.12 -1.21 21.22
CA LYS A 11 2.32 -1.41 20.00
C LYS A 11 0.85 -1.42 20.40
N LYS A 12 0.06 -0.47 19.91
CA LYS A 12 -1.37 -0.43 20.21
C LYS A 12 -2.03 -1.71 19.68
N ILE A 13 -2.67 -2.45 20.59
CA ILE A 13 -3.45 -3.66 20.30
C ILE A 13 -4.76 -3.29 19.60
N THR A 14 -5.26 -2.06 19.80
CA THR A 14 -6.48 -1.53 19.19
C THR A 14 -6.23 -0.18 18.53
N CYS A 15 -6.68 -0.02 17.29
CA CYS A 15 -6.58 1.24 16.56
C CYS A 15 -7.92 1.97 16.61
N ALA A 16 -8.00 3.10 17.31
CA ALA A 16 -9.23 3.91 17.37
C ALA A 16 -9.68 4.41 15.98
N GLU A 17 -8.73 4.58 15.05
CA GLU A 17 -8.99 4.99 13.67
C GLU A 17 -8.58 3.90 12.67
N GLN A 18 -8.88 2.63 13.00
CA GLN A 18 -8.53 1.47 12.17
C GLN A 18 -9.01 1.63 10.72
N SER A 19 -10.27 2.03 10.52
CA SER A 19 -10.86 2.19 9.18
C SER A 19 -10.13 3.23 8.33
N LYS A 20 -9.75 4.39 8.89
CA LYS A 20 -8.97 5.40 8.16
C LYS A 20 -7.55 4.94 7.89
N CYS A 21 -6.94 4.22 8.83
CA CYS A 21 -5.60 3.66 8.63
C CYS A 21 -5.61 2.63 7.50
N PHE A 22 -6.64 1.79 7.42
CA PHE A 22 -6.78 0.78 6.38
C PHE A 22 -6.93 1.43 5.02
N GLN A 23 -7.87 2.37 4.88
CA GLN A 23 -8.05 3.14 3.65
C GLN A 23 -6.75 3.79 3.16
N LEU A 24 -5.99 4.42 4.07
CA LEU A 24 -4.72 5.04 3.72
C LEU A 24 -3.67 4.00 3.26
N LEU A 25 -3.56 2.89 3.97
CA LEU A 25 -2.65 1.80 3.64
C LEU A 25 -3.01 1.13 2.31
N GLU A 26 -4.30 0.96 2.03
CA GLU A 26 -4.85 0.46 0.77
C GLU A 26 -4.54 1.42 -0.39
N SER A 27 -4.80 2.73 -0.24
CA SER A 27 -4.43 3.74 -1.25
C SER A 27 -2.94 3.67 -1.61
N ILE A 28 -2.07 3.50 -0.61
CA ILE A 28 -0.63 3.33 -0.83
C ILE A 28 -0.33 2.04 -1.60
N LEU A 29 -1.00 0.93 -1.26
CA LEU A 29 -0.87 -0.35 -1.95
C LEU A 29 -1.45 -0.34 -3.37
N ASP A 30 -2.42 0.51 -3.67
CA ASP A 30 -2.95 0.74 -5.02
C ASP A 30 -2.06 1.65 -5.88
N GLY A 31 -0.99 2.22 -5.30
CA GLY A 31 -0.07 3.09 -6.02
C GLY A 31 -0.58 4.52 -6.17
N GLU A 32 -1.50 4.95 -5.30
CA GLU A 32 -1.91 6.35 -5.23
C GLU A 32 -0.70 7.21 -4.83
N ASN A 33 -0.54 8.37 -5.50
CA ASN A 33 0.60 9.25 -5.28
C ASN A 33 0.49 9.99 -3.94
N ILE A 34 0.84 9.30 -2.85
CA ILE A 34 0.82 9.82 -1.50
C ILE A 34 2.24 10.26 -1.11
N PRO A 35 2.47 11.55 -0.82
CA PRO A 35 3.77 12.01 -0.36
C PRO A 35 4.11 11.37 0.99
N GLU A 36 5.35 10.92 1.16
CA GLU A 36 5.84 10.25 2.38
C GLU A 36 5.10 8.95 2.74
N ALA A 37 4.46 8.28 1.77
CA ALA A 37 3.75 7.01 1.96
C ALA A 37 4.54 5.98 2.79
N ASP A 38 5.82 5.74 2.46
CA ASP A 38 6.70 4.82 3.21
C ASP A 38 6.83 5.18 4.69
N LYS A 39 6.97 6.47 5.00
CA LYS A 39 7.15 6.95 6.37
C LYS A 39 5.86 6.84 7.17
N ILE A 40 4.73 7.14 6.53
CA ILE A 40 3.40 6.99 7.12
C ILE A 40 3.14 5.51 7.41
N VAL A 41 3.35 4.63 6.44
CA VAL A 41 3.20 3.18 6.61
C VAL A 41 4.07 2.72 7.76
N LYS A 42 5.38 3.00 7.70
CA LYS A 42 6.33 2.56 8.73
C LYS A 42 5.89 3.03 10.13
N GLU A 43 5.53 4.30 10.28
CA GLU A 43 5.08 4.83 11.57
C GLU A 43 3.79 4.15 12.07
N LYS A 44 2.81 3.91 11.20
CA LYS A 44 1.55 3.27 11.57
C LYS A 44 1.75 1.79 11.89
N LEU A 45 2.60 1.10 11.14
CA LEU A 45 2.94 -0.30 11.36
C LEU A 45 3.76 -0.51 12.64
N GLU A 46 4.64 0.44 12.98
CA GLU A 46 5.40 0.42 14.25
C GLU A 46 4.50 0.67 15.47
N LYS A 47 3.48 1.51 15.33
CA LYS A 47 2.58 1.89 16.43
C LYS A 47 1.34 1.00 16.56
N CYS A 48 1.01 0.17 15.58
CA CYS A 48 -0.26 -0.55 15.51
C CYS A 48 -0.13 -1.97 14.93
N GLU A 49 -0.31 -2.98 15.77
CA GLU A 49 -0.24 -4.39 15.36
C GLU A 49 -1.40 -4.83 14.41
N PRO A 50 -2.69 -4.48 14.65
CA PRO A 50 -3.75 -4.91 13.74
C PRO A 50 -3.62 -4.28 12.34
N CYS A 51 -3.08 -3.05 12.23
CA CYS A 51 -2.78 -2.43 10.93
C CYS A 51 -1.65 -3.14 10.19
N TYR A 52 -0.62 -3.60 10.91
CA TYR A 52 0.46 -4.40 10.34
C TYR A 52 -0.05 -5.70 9.73
N ARG A 53 -0.88 -6.42 10.47
CA ARG A 53 -1.41 -7.70 10.01
C ARG A 53 -2.32 -7.54 8.79
N HIS A 54 -3.16 -6.50 8.77
CA HIS A 54 -4.03 -6.21 7.64
C HIS A 54 -3.24 -5.79 6.40
N PHE A 55 -2.32 -4.82 6.54
CA PHE A 55 -1.46 -4.37 5.44
C PHE A 55 -0.65 -5.51 4.84
N HIS A 56 -0.04 -6.36 5.67
CA HIS A 56 0.77 -7.48 5.19
C HIS A 56 -0.09 -8.52 4.47
N LEU A 57 -1.32 -8.76 4.92
CA LEU A 57 -2.26 -9.64 4.25
C LEU A 57 -2.65 -9.06 2.88
N GLU A 58 -3.08 -7.80 2.83
CA GLU A 58 -3.48 -7.09 1.61
C GLU A 58 -2.34 -7.09 0.58
N LYS A 59 -1.12 -6.78 1.03
CA LYS A 59 0.09 -6.80 0.21
C LYS A 59 0.35 -8.19 -0.37
N ALA A 60 0.27 -9.23 0.46
CA ALA A 60 0.47 -10.62 0.00
C ALA A 60 -0.59 -11.04 -1.02
N ILE A 61 -1.85 -10.62 -0.84
CA ILE A 61 -2.92 -10.86 -1.82
C ILE A 61 -2.61 -10.14 -3.12
N LYS A 62 -2.22 -8.86 -3.09
CA LYS A 62 -1.85 -8.12 -4.31
C LYS A 62 -0.64 -8.71 -5.02
N GLU A 63 0.40 -9.12 -4.29
CA GLU A 63 1.57 -9.81 -4.86
C GLU A 63 1.17 -11.15 -5.49
N LEU A 64 0.26 -11.90 -4.87
CA LEU A 64 -0.27 -13.14 -5.43
C LEU A 64 -1.08 -12.87 -6.70
N LEU A 65 -1.94 -11.85 -6.70
CA LEU A 65 -2.71 -11.43 -7.87
C LEU A 65 -1.79 -10.98 -9.01
N GLN A 66 -0.76 -10.19 -8.72
CA GLN A 66 0.24 -9.82 -9.72
C GLN A 66 0.94 -11.06 -10.28
N THR A 67 1.34 -11.99 -9.41
CA THR A 67 2.02 -13.22 -9.83
C THR A 67 1.11 -14.15 -10.63
N LYS A 68 -0.18 -14.27 -10.29
CA LYS A 68 -1.10 -15.24 -10.91
C LYS A 68 -1.91 -14.68 -12.07
N CYS A 69 -2.30 -13.41 -12.02
CA CYS A 69 -3.13 -12.75 -13.03
C CYS A 69 -2.31 -11.91 -14.01
N CYS A 70 -1.19 -11.30 -13.58
CA CYS A 70 -0.35 -10.44 -14.42
C CYS A 70 0.91 -11.13 -14.98
N SER A 71 1.13 -12.42 -14.72
CA SER A 71 2.17 -13.23 -15.41
C SER A 71 1.85 -13.53 -16.88
N GLN A 72 0.82 -12.91 -17.44
CA GLN A 72 0.65 -12.87 -18.88
C GLN A 72 1.69 -11.87 -19.40
N ILE A 73 2.77 -12.42 -19.97
CA ILE A 73 3.73 -11.68 -20.78
C ILE A 73 2.91 -10.76 -21.68
N THR A 74 2.95 -9.45 -21.43
CA THR A 74 2.36 -8.48 -22.35
C THR A 74 3.00 -8.79 -23.71
N PRO A 75 2.21 -9.20 -24.72
CA PRO A 75 2.78 -9.62 -25.98
C PRO A 75 3.67 -8.49 -26.50
N SER A 76 4.92 -8.81 -26.83
CA SER A 76 5.94 -7.81 -27.18
C SER A 76 5.47 -6.92 -28.33
N ASP A 77 4.68 -7.46 -29.25
CA ASP A 77 3.97 -6.72 -30.29
C ASP A 77 3.12 -5.56 -29.76
N LEU A 78 2.37 -5.77 -28.68
CA LEU A 78 1.52 -4.72 -28.09
C LEU A 78 2.37 -3.60 -27.49
N PHE A 79 3.47 -3.96 -26.82
CA PHE A 79 4.41 -3.00 -26.26
C PHE A 79 5.12 -2.19 -27.34
N GLU A 80 5.58 -2.85 -28.40
CA GLU A 80 6.21 -2.22 -29.57
C GLU A 80 5.23 -1.28 -30.28
N ASN A 81 3.97 -1.69 -30.44
CA ASN A 81 2.95 -0.86 -31.08
C ASN A 81 2.61 0.38 -30.26
N ILE A 82 2.46 0.24 -28.93
CA ILE A 82 2.24 1.37 -28.02
C ILE A 82 3.43 2.34 -28.10
N ARG A 83 4.67 1.81 -28.06
CA ARG A 83 5.88 2.62 -28.15
C ARG A 83 5.97 3.40 -29.47
N LYS A 84 5.66 2.74 -30.60
CA LYS A 84 5.59 3.41 -31.92
C LYS A 84 4.56 4.52 -31.94
N ASN A 85 3.34 4.25 -31.49
CA ASN A 85 2.27 5.26 -31.46
C ASN A 85 2.65 6.47 -30.61
N ILE A 86 3.30 6.28 -29.44
CA ILE A 86 3.77 7.40 -28.62
C ILE A 86 4.88 8.20 -29.31
N GLN A 87 5.76 7.56 -30.09
CA GLN A 87 6.79 8.25 -30.85
C GLN A 87 6.27 8.99 -32.08
N GLU A 88 5.19 8.50 -32.70
CA GLU A 88 4.54 9.15 -33.86
C GLU A 88 3.68 10.36 -33.46
N ILE A 89 3.31 10.49 -32.18
CA ILE A 89 2.56 11.65 -31.65
C ILE A 89 3.50 12.84 -31.30
N LYS A 90 4.82 12.69 -31.52
CA LYS A 90 5.81 13.76 -31.33
C LYS A 90 6.09 14.52 -32.62
#